data_AF-A0A3R5ZDN9-F1
#
_entry.id   AF-A0A3R5ZDN9-F1
#
_cell.length_a   1.000
_cell.length_b   1.000
_cell.length_c   1.000
_cell.angle_alpha   90.00
_cell.angle_beta   90.00
_cell.angle_gamma   90.00
#
_symmetry.space_group_name_H-M   'P 1'
#
loop_
_entity.id
_entity.type
_entity.pdbx_description
1 polymer ?
#
loop_
_entity_poly.entity_id
_entity_poly.type
_entity_poly.pdbx_seq_one_letter_code
_entity_poly.pdbx_strand_id
1 'polypeptide(L)'
;MNKRNFMFLALLGIMAFHGHGEVRAQDASRWLNVDVNQQNCAPRRAAFFAFENLDKAQIFEKKSSANYLSIEGTWKFHFIKDYNKRPVTCNKLEVIRQE
;
A
#
# COMPACT_ATOMS: atom_id res chain seq x y z
N MET A 1 -3.01 47.74 -25.53
CA MET A 1 -3.46 47.17 -24.25
C MET A 1 -2.97 48.07 -23.12
N ASN A 2 -3.88 48.65 -22.34
CA ASN A 2 -3.59 49.62 -21.27
C ASN A 2 -3.03 48.91 -20.01
N LYS A 3 -2.11 49.57 -19.29
CA LYS A 3 -1.39 49.02 -18.12
C LYS A 3 -2.32 48.40 -17.07
N ARG A 4 -3.52 48.97 -16.92
CA ARG A 4 -4.58 48.47 -16.04
C ARG A 4 -5.15 47.12 -16.51
N ASN A 5 -5.41 46.95 -17.80
CA ASN A 5 -5.88 45.66 -18.35
C ASN A 5 -4.78 44.60 -18.33
N PHE A 6 -3.51 45.00 -18.50
CA PHE A 6 -2.37 44.10 -18.35
C PHE A 6 -2.23 43.59 -16.90
N MET A 7 -2.42 44.45 -15.89
CA MET A 7 -2.44 44.02 -14.49
C MET A 7 -3.58 43.05 -14.18
N PHE A 8 -4.79 43.31 -14.70
CA PHE A 8 -5.93 42.39 -14.50
C PHE A 8 -5.71 41.02 -15.16
N LEU A 9 -5.12 40.98 -16.36
CA LEU A 9 -4.75 39.73 -17.04
C LEU A 9 -3.63 38.98 -16.31
N ALA A 10 -2.63 39.69 -15.77
CA ALA A 10 -1.56 39.08 -14.98
C ALA A 10 -2.08 38.46 -13.67
N LEU A 11 -3.04 39.09 -13.01
CA LEU A 11 -3.63 38.59 -11.76
C LEU A 11 -4.44 37.30 -11.97
N LEU A 12 -5.18 37.19 -13.09
CA LEU A 12 -5.90 35.96 -13.46
C LEU A 12 -4.95 34.81 -13.83
N GLY A 13 -3.81 35.12 -14.45
CA GLY A 13 -2.78 34.13 -14.79
C GLY A 13 -2.16 33.46 -13.56
N ILE A 14 -1.97 34.21 -12.47
CA ILE A 14 -1.35 33.67 -11.24
C ILE A 14 -2.28 32.68 -10.50
N MET A 15 -3.60 32.81 -10.61
CA MET A 15 -4.54 31.85 -10.02
C MET A 15 -4.62 30.51 -10.77
N ALA A 16 -4.29 30.48 -12.07
CA ALA A 16 -4.27 29.25 -12.87
C ALA A 16 -3.04 28.35 -12.59
N PHE A 17 -1.99 28.90 -11.96
CA PHE A 17 -0.76 28.17 -11.60
C PHE A 17 -0.67 27.80 -10.12
N HIS A 18 -1.72 28.05 -9.33
CA HIS A 18 -1.87 27.35 -8.06
C HIS A 18 -2.29 25.93 -8.39
N GLY A 19 -1.30 25.09 -8.73
CA GLY A 19 -1.49 23.66 -8.75
C GLY A 19 -2.16 23.28 -7.44
N HIS A 20 -3.39 22.79 -7.52
CA HIS A 20 -3.95 22.00 -6.46
C HIS A 20 -2.98 20.83 -6.32
N GLY A 21 -2.00 20.96 -5.41
CA GLY A 21 -1.28 19.80 -4.94
C GLY A 21 -2.37 18.80 -4.59
N GLU A 22 -2.32 17.62 -5.21
CA GLU A 22 -3.25 16.55 -4.88
C GLU A 22 -3.12 16.33 -3.37
N VAL A 23 -4.01 16.93 -2.60
CA VAL A 23 -4.35 16.41 -1.30
C VAL A 23 -4.98 15.08 -1.67
N ARG A 24 -4.15 14.03 -1.72
CA ARG A 24 -4.63 12.68 -1.60
C ARG A 24 -5.27 12.67 -0.23
N ALA A 25 -6.57 13.00 -0.20
CA ALA A 25 -7.43 12.67 0.89
C ALA A 25 -7.03 11.24 1.23
N GLN A 26 -6.51 11.04 2.42
CA GLN A 26 -6.39 9.70 2.97
C GLN A 26 -7.85 9.26 3.05
N ASP A 27 -8.27 8.63 1.96
CA ASP A 27 -9.60 8.18 1.64
C ASP A 27 -10.19 7.63 2.93
N ALA A 28 -11.34 8.18 3.35
CA ALA A 28 -11.93 7.99 4.67
C ALA A 28 -11.59 6.59 5.15
N SER A 29 -10.78 6.54 6.21
CA SER A 29 -9.95 5.37 6.49
C SER A 29 -10.71 4.08 6.23
N ARG A 30 -10.27 3.26 5.28
CA ARG A 30 -11.16 2.31 4.61
C ARG A 30 -11.94 1.35 5.50
N TRP A 31 -11.45 1.09 6.71
CA TRP A 31 -12.17 0.35 7.75
C TRP A 31 -13.45 1.04 8.26
N LEU A 32 -13.69 2.31 7.92
CA LEU A 32 -14.90 3.09 8.20
C LEU A 32 -15.87 3.12 7.00
N ASN A 33 -15.47 2.59 5.83
CA ASN A 33 -16.29 2.58 4.64
C ASN A 33 -16.89 1.19 4.42
N VAL A 34 -18.21 1.07 4.61
CA VAL A 34 -18.94 -0.20 4.47
C VAL A 34 -18.97 -0.75 3.04
N ASP A 35 -18.80 0.12 2.05
CA ASP A 35 -18.79 -0.26 0.64
C ASP A 35 -17.44 -0.86 0.21
N VAL A 36 -16.39 -0.73 1.05
CA VAL A 36 -15.03 -1.20 0.75
C VAL A 36 -14.63 -2.32 1.69
N ASN A 37 -14.83 -3.57 1.25
CA ASN A 37 -14.45 -4.76 2.02
C ASN A 37 -13.07 -5.34 1.67
N GLN A 38 -12.56 -5.09 0.46
CA GLN A 38 -11.32 -5.66 -0.08
C GLN A 38 -10.68 -4.67 -1.07
N GLN A 39 -9.35 -4.65 -1.16
CA GLN A 39 -8.64 -3.96 -2.25
C GLN A 39 -7.40 -4.73 -2.65
N ASN A 40 -7.15 -4.80 -3.95
CA ASN A 40 -5.99 -5.49 -4.54
C ASN A 40 -5.85 -6.95 -4.07
N CYS A 41 -6.95 -7.56 -3.63
CA CYS A 41 -7.01 -8.98 -3.29
C CYS A 41 -7.23 -9.80 -4.56
N ALA A 42 -6.57 -10.94 -4.66
CA ALA A 42 -6.82 -11.89 -5.73
C ALA A 42 -8.28 -12.39 -5.70
N PRO A 43 -8.87 -12.79 -6.84
CA PRO A 43 -10.22 -13.35 -6.87
C PRO A 43 -10.31 -14.64 -6.04
N ARG A 44 -11.49 -14.88 -5.46
CA ARG A 44 -11.79 -16.10 -4.71
C ARG A 44 -11.65 -17.33 -5.61
N ARG A 45 -10.97 -18.35 -5.10
CA ARG A 45 -10.72 -19.62 -5.80
C ARG A 45 -10.52 -20.74 -4.79
N ALA A 46 -10.65 -21.99 -5.25
CA ALA A 46 -10.33 -23.16 -4.44
C ALA A 46 -8.86 -23.14 -4.00
N ALA A 47 -8.56 -23.75 -2.84
CA ALA A 47 -7.19 -23.87 -2.37
C ALA A 47 -6.38 -24.74 -3.33
N PHE A 48 -5.26 -24.22 -3.82
CA PHE A 48 -4.29 -24.97 -4.60
C PHE A 48 -2.87 -24.49 -4.28
N PHE A 49 -1.90 -25.33 -4.61
CA PHE A 49 -0.49 -25.02 -4.46
C PHE A 49 0.26 -25.40 -5.75
N ALA A 50 1.20 -24.56 -6.17
CA ALA A 50 1.98 -24.77 -7.39
C ALA A 50 3.19 -25.66 -7.09
N PHE A 51 3.00 -26.98 -7.11
CA PHE A 51 4.09 -27.95 -7.00
C PHE A 51 4.95 -27.97 -8.26
N GLU A 52 6.22 -28.34 -8.15
CA GLU A 52 7.15 -28.36 -9.30
C GLU A 52 6.88 -29.52 -10.27
N ASN A 53 6.24 -30.59 -9.80
CA ASN A 53 5.93 -31.79 -10.59
C ASN A 53 4.73 -32.57 -10.02
N LEU A 54 4.28 -33.58 -10.76
CA LEU A 54 3.11 -34.39 -10.45
C LEU A 54 3.31 -35.26 -9.20
N ASP A 55 4.47 -35.88 -9.03
CA ASP A 55 4.75 -36.77 -7.89
C ASP A 55 4.62 -36.01 -6.56
N LYS A 56 5.18 -34.80 -6.47
CA LYS A 56 5.02 -33.93 -5.30
C LYS A 56 3.57 -33.47 -5.10
N ALA A 57 2.86 -33.19 -6.20
CA ALA A 57 1.44 -32.81 -6.12
C ALA A 57 0.58 -33.93 -5.54
N GLN A 58 0.89 -35.20 -5.84
CA GLN A 58 0.18 -36.36 -5.28
C GLN A 58 0.42 -36.52 -3.77
N ILE A 59 1.64 -36.26 -3.28
CA ILE A 59 1.96 -36.28 -1.85
C ILE A 59 1.22 -35.15 -1.10
N PHE A 60 0.95 -34.04 -1.80
CA PHE A 60 0.20 -32.89 -1.30
C PHE A 60 0.83 -32.20 -0.07
N GLU A 61 2.13 -32.37 0.12
CA GLU A 61 2.89 -31.75 1.20
C GLU A 61 3.60 -30.47 0.71
N LYS A 62 2.93 -29.31 0.83
CA LYS A 62 3.51 -28.03 0.36
C LYS A 62 4.88 -27.71 0.97
N LYS A 63 5.15 -28.12 2.21
CA LYS A 63 6.38 -27.81 2.93
C LYS A 63 7.64 -28.43 2.31
N SER A 64 7.49 -29.51 1.53
CA SER A 64 8.59 -30.17 0.81
C SER A 64 8.80 -29.64 -0.61
N SER A 65 7.97 -28.68 -1.05
CA SER A 65 8.05 -28.06 -2.37
C SER A 65 9.13 -26.97 -2.41
N ALA A 66 9.86 -26.87 -3.50
CA ALA A 66 10.82 -25.79 -3.73
C ALA A 66 10.13 -24.41 -3.85
N ASN A 67 8.87 -24.39 -4.27
CA ASN A 67 8.03 -23.20 -4.38
C ASN A 67 7.43 -22.74 -3.05
N TYR A 68 7.72 -23.41 -1.94
CA TYR A 68 7.21 -23.05 -0.62
C TYR A 68 8.25 -22.27 0.18
N LEU A 69 7.83 -21.10 0.66
CA LEU A 69 8.58 -20.31 1.62
C LEU A 69 7.68 -20.00 2.81
N SER A 70 8.09 -20.41 4.01
CA SER A 70 7.40 -20.01 5.24
C SER A 70 7.81 -18.59 5.63
N ILE A 71 6.82 -17.81 6.08
CA ILE A 71 7.03 -16.51 6.71
C ILE A 71 6.81 -16.58 8.23
N GLU A 72 6.66 -17.79 8.78
CA GLU A 72 6.63 -18.01 10.22
C GLU A 72 8.01 -17.68 10.83
N GLY A 73 8.02 -17.14 12.04
CA GLY A 73 9.25 -16.75 12.72
C GLY A 73 9.05 -15.55 13.65
N THR A 74 10.13 -14.81 13.89
CA THR A 74 10.09 -13.61 14.73
C THR A 74 9.68 -12.40 13.91
N TRP A 75 8.60 -11.74 14.32
CA TRP A 75 8.09 -10.53 13.69
C TRP A 75 8.38 -9.32 14.57
N LYS A 76 8.86 -8.22 13.97
CA LYS A 76 8.90 -6.94 14.66
C LYS A 76 7.47 -6.42 14.82
N PHE A 77 6.99 -6.34 16.05
CA PHE A 77 5.63 -5.90 16.37
C PHE A 77 5.66 -4.67 17.28
N HIS A 78 4.80 -3.69 16.98
CA HIS A 78 4.65 -2.47 17.78
C HIS A 78 3.16 -2.16 17.92
N PHE A 79 2.65 -2.26 19.16
CA PHE A 79 1.26 -1.91 19.48
C PHE A 79 1.11 -0.43 19.80
N ILE A 80 0.07 0.21 19.23
CA ILE A 80 -0.22 1.63 19.44
C ILE A 80 -1.73 1.80 19.60
N LYS A 81 -2.15 2.54 20.63
CA LYS A 81 -3.56 2.75 20.95
C LYS A 81 -4.31 3.57 19.89
N ASP A 82 -3.65 4.58 19.33
CA ASP A 82 -4.22 5.51 18.35
C ASP A 82 -3.55 5.33 17.00
N TYR A 83 -4.34 4.96 15.99
CA TYR A 83 -3.88 4.71 14.62
C TYR A 83 -3.15 5.91 14.01
N ASN A 84 -3.53 7.14 14.38
CA ASN A 84 -2.93 8.35 13.85
C ASN A 84 -1.53 8.62 14.43
N LYS A 85 -1.15 7.91 15.50
CA LYS A 85 0.17 8.01 16.14
C LYS A 85 1.14 6.93 15.67
N ARG A 86 0.77 6.14 14.64
CA ARG A 86 1.68 5.12 14.10
C ARG A 86 2.94 5.74 13.49
N PRO A 87 4.13 5.12 13.61
CA PRO A 87 5.35 5.61 13.00
C PRO A 87 5.20 5.62 11.48
N VAL A 88 5.47 6.74 10.84
CA VAL A 88 5.47 6.85 9.37
C VAL A 88 6.64 6.11 8.72
N THR A 89 7.67 5.77 9.50
CA THR A 89 8.89 5.08 9.06
C THR A 89 8.86 3.56 9.24
N CYS A 90 7.75 2.95 9.68
CA CYS A 90 7.70 1.52 9.95
C CYS A 90 8.04 0.63 8.73
N ASN A 91 7.87 1.16 7.52
CA ASN A 91 8.19 0.48 6.25
C ASN A 91 9.60 0.80 5.72
N LYS A 92 10.40 1.59 6.45
CA LYS A 92 11.76 1.89 6.06
C LYS A 92 12.62 0.68 6.39
N LEU A 93 13.34 0.17 5.38
CA LEU A 93 14.29 -0.91 5.54
C LEU A 93 15.48 -0.41 6.37
N GLU A 94 15.33 -0.35 7.68
CA GLU A 94 16.49 -0.43 8.56
C GLU A 94 16.97 -1.88 8.48
N VAL A 95 18.02 -2.07 7.69
CA VAL A 95 18.77 -3.32 7.58
C VAL A 95 19.01 -3.81 8.99
N ILE A 96 18.43 -4.96 9.33
CA ILE A 96 18.73 -5.66 10.57
C ILE A 96 20.17 -6.14 10.41
N ARG A 97 21.13 -5.30 10.79
CA ARG A 97 22.49 -5.75 11.05
C ARG A 97 22.39 -6.52 12.36
N GLN A 98 22.31 -7.85 12.26
CA GLN A 98 22.49 -8.71 13.41
C GLN A 98 23.99 -8.71 13.73
N GLU A 99 24.34 -8.13 14.87
CA GLU A 99 25.41 -8.72 15.69
C GLU A 99 24.89 -10.01 16.32
#